data_AF-E0NRU8-F1
#
_entry.id   AF-E0NRU8-F1
#
_cell.length_a   1.000
_cell.length_b   1.000
_cell.length_c   1.000
_cell.angle_alpha   90.00
_cell.angle_beta   90.00
_cell.angle_gamma   90.00
#
_symmetry.space_group_name_H-M   'P 1'
#
loop_
_entity.id
_entity.type
_entity.pdbx_description
1 polymer ?
#
loop_
_entity_poly.entity_id
_entity_poly.type
_entity_poly.pdbx_seq_one_letter_code
_entity_poly.pdbx_strand_id
1 'polypeptide(L)'
;MHTVYGFYNTSGVRASLKDTLTVSTTKVSGVDSVLINKDIKVDSIRVPMSYAQQEDALYFLFKDTLGTEVTDTLRIKKTNQAHFVSPDCNPAYFHEIIGITHTRHKIDSIVVNRRNVTYDASKEHLKVYLHSGN
;
A
#
# COMPACT_ATOMS: atom_id res chain seq x y z
N MET A 1 0.31 -8.81 -8.77
CA MET A 1 0.68 -9.27 -7.41
C MET A 1 0.21 -8.27 -6.37
N HIS A 2 0.16 -8.63 -5.09
CA HIS A 2 -0.26 -7.72 -4.01
C HIS A 2 0.92 -7.35 -3.12
N THR A 3 1.04 -6.05 -2.82
CA THR A 3 1.93 -5.55 -1.77
C THR A 3 1.19 -5.61 -0.45
N VAL A 4 1.87 -6.11 0.59
CA VAL A 4 1.31 -6.21 1.95
C VAL A 4 1.88 -5.08 2.81
N TYR A 5 0.98 -4.29 3.38
CA TYR A 5 1.29 -3.14 4.22
C TYR A 5 0.90 -3.49 5.65
N GLY A 6 1.82 -3.33 6.58
CA GLY A 6 1.58 -3.48 8.00
C GLY A 6 1.56 -2.14 8.72
N PHE A 7 0.64 -1.95 9.65
CA PHE A 7 0.51 -0.71 10.43
C PHE A 7 1.17 -0.83 11.80
N TYR A 8 1.97 0.17 12.15
CA TYR A 8 2.75 0.21 13.39
C TYR A 8 2.60 1.59 14.05
N ASN A 9 2.70 1.62 15.37
CA ASN A 9 2.87 2.88 16.09
C ASN A 9 4.33 3.37 16.00
N THR A 10 4.58 4.59 16.46
CA THR A 10 5.92 5.20 16.50
C THR A 10 6.95 4.43 17.34
N SER A 11 6.51 3.56 18.26
CA SER A 11 7.38 2.66 19.03
C SER A 11 7.71 1.35 18.29
N GLY A 12 7.20 1.16 17.07
CA GLY A 12 7.41 -0.05 16.27
C GLY A 12 6.58 -1.26 16.69
N VAL A 13 5.55 -1.07 17.50
CA VAL A 13 4.59 -2.11 17.87
C VAL A 13 3.45 -2.14 16.84
N ARG A 14 3.05 -3.35 16.44
CA ARG A 14 1.92 -3.58 15.54
C ARG A 14 0.66 -2.92 16.11
N ALA A 15 -0.05 -2.15 15.29
CA ALA A 15 -1.22 -1.39 15.74
C ALA A 15 -2.39 -1.57 14.77
N SER A 16 -3.56 -1.91 15.31
CA SER A 16 -4.81 -1.86 14.56
C SER A 16 -5.29 -0.43 14.42
N LEU A 17 -5.80 -0.09 13.23
CA LEU A 17 -6.42 1.20 12.98
C LEU A 17 -7.68 1.36 13.83
N LYS A 18 -7.77 2.50 14.54
CA LYS A 18 -9.01 2.95 15.19
C LYS A 18 -9.94 3.62 14.17
N ASP A 19 -9.34 4.31 13.20
CA ASP A 19 -10.01 5.04 12.12
C ASP A 19 -10.51 4.06 11.04
N THR A 20 -11.48 4.49 10.24
CA THR A 20 -11.75 3.80 8.97
C THR A 20 -10.69 4.17 7.95
N LEU A 21 -10.26 3.20 7.15
CA LEU A 21 -9.28 3.37 6.08
C LEU A 21 -9.93 3.10 4.72
N THR A 22 -9.83 4.08 3.84
CA THR A 22 -10.09 3.89 2.40
C THR A 22 -8.78 4.09 1.64
N VAL A 23 -8.45 3.14 0.76
CA VAL A 23 -7.28 3.24 -0.12
C VAL A 23 -7.76 3.32 -1.55
N SER A 24 -7.33 4.36 -2.27
CA SER A 24 -7.61 4.53 -3.69
C SER A 24 -6.34 4.75 -4.50
N THR A 25 -6.46 4.65 -5.82
CA THR A 25 -5.38 4.93 -6.78
C THR A 25 -5.94 5.63 -8.00
N THR A 26 -5.12 6.43 -8.67
CA THR A 26 -5.43 6.98 -9.99
C THR A 26 -4.91 6.02 -11.05
N LYS A 27 -5.81 5.41 -11.83
CA LYS A 27 -5.41 4.56 -12.95
C LYS A 27 -4.85 5.40 -14.10
N VAL A 28 -4.08 4.76 -14.98
CA VAL A 28 -3.57 5.36 -16.24
C VAL A 28 -4.71 5.98 -17.06
N SER A 29 -5.91 5.40 -17.01
CA SER A 29 -7.10 5.88 -17.70
C SER A 29 -7.69 7.17 -17.12
N GLY A 30 -7.12 7.73 -16.05
CA GLY A 30 -7.62 8.93 -15.35
C GLY A 30 -8.83 8.67 -14.45
N VAL A 31 -9.33 7.43 -14.38
CA VAL A 31 -10.45 7.05 -13.51
C VAL A 31 -9.88 6.49 -12.21
N ASP A 32 -10.16 7.17 -11.11
CA ASP A 32 -9.77 6.70 -9.78
C ASP A 32 -10.47 5.37 -9.46
N SER A 33 -9.81 4.55 -8.66
CA SER A 33 -10.35 3.27 -8.21
C SER A 33 -10.11 3.08 -6.73
N VAL A 34 -11.18 2.69 -6.02
CA VAL A 34 -11.10 2.29 -4.61
C VAL A 34 -10.63 0.85 -4.56
N LEU A 35 -9.54 0.62 -3.83
CA LEU A 35 -8.91 -0.69 -3.63
C LEU A 35 -9.31 -1.28 -2.27
N ILE A 36 -9.46 -0.43 -1.26
CA ILE A 36 -9.96 -0.77 0.09
C ILE A 36 -11.02 0.27 0.44
N ASN A 37 -12.20 -0.17 0.91
CA ASN A 37 -13.33 0.71 1.19
C ASN A 37 -13.71 0.66 2.67
N LYS A 38 -13.37 1.72 3.42
CA LYS A 38 -13.76 1.95 4.82
C LYS A 38 -13.48 0.76 5.76
N ASP A 39 -12.31 0.17 5.64
CA ASP A 39 -11.89 -0.93 6.51
C ASP A 39 -11.56 -0.41 7.91
N ILE A 40 -11.83 -1.19 8.96
CA ILE A 40 -11.71 -0.76 10.36
C ILE A 40 -11.09 -1.89 11.18
N LYS A 41 -10.35 -1.57 12.25
CA LYS A 41 -9.70 -2.57 13.13
C LYS A 41 -8.70 -3.48 12.41
N VAL A 42 -8.23 -3.07 11.23
CA VAL A 42 -7.17 -3.78 10.52
C VAL A 42 -5.79 -3.32 10.96
N ASP A 43 -4.86 -4.26 11.04
CA ASP A 43 -3.45 -4.00 11.29
C ASP A 43 -2.59 -4.15 10.03
N SER A 44 -3.20 -4.58 8.93
CA SER A 44 -2.60 -4.71 7.61
C SER A 44 -3.62 -4.67 6.49
N ILE A 45 -3.13 -4.33 5.30
CA ILE A 45 -3.89 -4.39 4.05
C ILE A 45 -3.06 -5.03 2.95
N ARG A 46 -3.76 -5.53 1.93
CA ARG A 46 -3.16 -6.02 0.69
C ARG A 46 -3.67 -5.20 -0.47
N VAL A 47 -2.77 -4.58 -1.22
CA VAL A 47 -3.12 -3.71 -2.34
C VAL A 47 -2.42 -4.20 -3.61
N PRO A 48 -3.12 -4.33 -4.75
CA PRO A 48 -2.50 -4.75 -6.00
C PRO A 48 -1.48 -3.71 -6.46
N MET A 49 -0.39 -4.19 -7.05
CA MET A 49 0.62 -3.36 -7.69
C MET A 49 0.42 -3.39 -9.21
N SER A 50 0.42 -2.23 -9.85
CA SER A 50 0.24 -2.13 -11.30
C SER A 50 1.49 -2.59 -12.04
N TYR A 51 1.35 -3.21 -13.21
CA TYR A 51 2.49 -3.40 -14.13
C TYR A 51 2.49 -2.35 -15.26
N ALA A 52 1.47 -1.48 -15.34
CA ALA A 52 1.30 -0.54 -16.43
C ALA A 52 2.17 0.73 -16.30
N GLN A 53 2.67 1.03 -15.11
CA GLN A 53 3.48 2.21 -14.83
C GLN A 53 4.66 1.88 -13.92
N GLN A 54 5.74 2.65 -14.03
CA GLN A 54 6.93 2.52 -13.17
C GLN A 54 6.70 3.06 -11.75
N GLU A 55 5.65 3.83 -11.51
CA GLU A 55 5.29 4.35 -10.19
C GLU A 55 3.80 4.13 -9.94
N ASP A 56 3.45 3.62 -8.76
CA ASP A 56 2.05 3.59 -8.30
C ASP A 56 1.80 4.75 -7.35
N ALA A 57 0.66 5.41 -7.47
CA ALA A 57 0.19 6.42 -6.53
C ALA A 57 -1.03 5.88 -5.78
N LEU A 58 -0.93 5.84 -4.45
CA LEU A 58 -1.98 5.42 -3.53
C LEU A 58 -2.37 6.57 -2.62
N TYR A 59 -3.67 6.72 -2.36
CA TYR A 59 -4.20 7.70 -1.42
C TYR A 59 -4.84 6.97 -0.26
N PHE A 60 -4.33 7.23 0.94
CA PHE A 60 -4.78 6.65 2.20
C PHE A 60 -5.64 7.69 2.91
N LEU A 61 -6.96 7.52 2.82
CA LEU A 61 -7.94 8.33 3.54
C LEU A 61 -8.24 7.67 4.87
N PHE A 62 -7.80 8.31 5.95
CA PHE A 62 -8.14 7.97 7.33
C PHE A 62 -9.31 8.82 7.77
N LYS A 63 -10.34 8.21 8.35
CA LYS A 63 -11.48 8.93 8.94
C LYS A 63 -11.72 8.47 10.37
N ASP A 64 -11.59 9.39 11.31
CA ASP A 64 -11.79 9.13 12.74
C ASP A 64 -13.29 8.98 13.09
N THR A 65 -13.58 8.68 14.36
CA THR A 65 -14.96 8.51 14.84
C THR A 65 -15.75 9.80 14.94
N LEU A 66 -15.08 10.96 14.94
CA LEU A 66 -15.69 12.29 14.95
C LEU A 66 -15.99 12.79 13.52
N GLY A 67 -15.51 12.07 12.51
CA GLY A 67 -15.69 12.38 11.09
C GLY A 67 -14.56 13.20 10.48
N THR A 68 -13.47 13.47 11.20
CA THR A 68 -12.29 14.16 10.66
C THR A 68 -11.61 13.26 9.64
N GLU A 69 -11.29 13.83 8.48
CA GLU A 69 -10.63 13.12 7.39
C GLU A 69 -9.20 13.63 7.20
N VAL A 70 -8.25 12.69 7.11
CA VAL A 70 -6.84 12.97 6.81
C VAL A 70 -6.40 12.06 5.67
N THR A 71 -5.85 12.65 4.62
CA THR A 71 -5.35 11.90 3.46
C THR A 71 -3.84 11.97 3.38
N ASP A 72 -3.20 10.80 3.26
CA ASP A 72 -1.81 10.70 2.85
C ASP A 72 -1.67 10.15 1.43
N THR A 73 -0.71 10.68 0.67
CA THR A 73 -0.33 10.14 -0.64
C THR A 73 0.94 9.32 -0.49
N LEU A 74 0.95 8.11 -1.03
CA LEU A 74 2.09 7.22 -1.12
C LEU A 74 2.42 6.95 -2.59
N ARG A 75 3.67 7.20 -2.99
CA ARG A 75 4.19 6.86 -4.32
C ARG A 75 5.25 5.76 -4.20
N ILE A 76 5.10 4.73 -5.02
CA ILE A 76 5.96 3.54 -4.99
C ILE A 76 6.58 3.34 -6.37
N LYS A 77 7.88 3.61 -6.48
CA LYS A 77 8.68 3.34 -7.68
C LYS A 77 9.07 1.86 -7.73
N LYS A 78 8.95 1.26 -8.90
CA LYS A 78 9.16 -0.17 -9.11
C LYS A 78 9.69 -0.52 -10.49
N THR A 79 10.35 -1.66 -10.57
CA THR A 79 10.61 -2.38 -11.83
C THR A 79 9.66 -3.57 -11.93
N ASN A 80 9.41 -4.04 -13.16
CA ASN A 80 8.54 -5.19 -13.43
C ASN A 80 9.32 -6.28 -14.16
N GLN A 81 9.16 -7.52 -13.73
CA GLN A 81 9.71 -8.70 -14.39
C GLN A 81 8.59 -9.66 -14.75
N ALA A 82 8.48 -9.99 -16.05
CA ALA A 82 7.55 -11.01 -16.50
C ALA A 82 7.95 -12.38 -15.94
N HIS A 83 6.97 -13.13 -15.46
CA HIS A 83 7.14 -14.47 -14.93
C HIS A 83 6.12 -15.40 -15.60
N PHE A 84 6.64 -16.42 -16.27
CA PHE A 84 5.84 -17.39 -17.03
C PHE A 84 5.78 -18.70 -16.26
N VAL A 85 4.56 -19.17 -15.98
CA VAL A 85 4.35 -20.52 -15.42
C VAL A 85 4.37 -21.56 -16.53
N SER A 86 3.92 -21.18 -17.73
CA SER A 86 3.94 -21.98 -18.96
C SER A 86 4.03 -21.03 -20.17
N PRO A 87 4.64 -21.44 -21.30
CA PRO A 87 4.69 -20.63 -22.53
C PRO A 87 3.31 -20.22 -23.06
N ASP A 88 2.27 -21.04 -22.82
CA ASP A 88 0.92 -20.82 -23.35
C ASP A 88 0.04 -19.92 -22.46
N CYS A 89 0.57 -19.45 -21.33
CA CYS A 89 -0.16 -18.60 -20.39
C CYS A 89 0.26 -17.13 -20.50
N ASN A 90 -0.68 -16.23 -20.26
CA ASN A 90 -0.34 -14.81 -20.06
C ASN A 90 0.65 -14.67 -18.91
N PRO A 91 1.68 -13.82 -19.04
CA PRO A 91 2.67 -13.64 -17.99
C PRO A 91 2.06 -13.01 -16.75
N ALA A 92 2.47 -13.51 -15.59
CA ALA A 92 2.38 -12.74 -14.35
C ALA A 92 3.52 -11.72 -14.30
N TYR A 93 3.36 -10.66 -13.51
CA TYR A 93 4.42 -9.70 -13.28
C TYR A 93 4.82 -9.71 -11.81
N PHE A 94 6.10 -9.97 -11.57
CA PHE A 94 6.74 -9.68 -10.30
C PHE A 94 7.25 -8.24 -10.31
N HIS A 95 7.33 -7.66 -9.13
CA HIS A 95 7.78 -6.28 -8.96
C HIS A 95 8.92 -6.20 -7.97
N GLU A 96 9.84 -5.27 -8.19
CA GLU A 96 10.83 -4.89 -7.20
C GLU A 96 10.61 -3.42 -6.82
N ILE A 97 10.40 -3.16 -5.53
CA ILE A 97 10.28 -1.81 -4.98
C ILE A 97 11.67 -1.17 -4.92
N ILE A 98 11.85 -0.10 -5.69
CA ILE A 98 13.12 0.63 -5.80
C ILE A 98 13.09 2.00 -5.13
N GLY A 99 11.91 2.53 -4.80
CA GLY A 99 11.79 3.81 -4.10
C GLY A 99 10.40 4.06 -3.54
N ILE A 100 10.34 4.83 -2.46
CA ILE A 100 9.10 5.25 -1.81
C ILE A 100 9.17 6.73 -1.45
N THR A 101 8.10 7.45 -1.75
CA THR A 101 7.86 8.80 -1.22
C THR A 101 6.44 8.89 -0.67
N HIS A 102 6.23 9.73 0.34
CA HIS A 102 4.91 9.91 0.94
C HIS A 102 4.77 11.29 1.57
N THR A 103 3.52 11.75 1.69
CA THR A 103 3.16 12.83 2.63
C THR A 103 3.15 12.30 4.06
N ARG A 104 3.23 13.20 5.04
CA ARG A 104 3.38 12.83 6.45
C ARG A 104 2.31 13.43 7.35
N HIS A 105 1.04 13.28 6.99
CA HIS A 105 -0.07 13.81 7.78
C HIS A 105 -0.46 12.86 8.91
N LYS A 106 -0.95 11.66 8.60
CA LYS A 106 -1.19 10.56 9.55
C LYS A 106 -0.03 9.56 9.53
N ILE A 107 0.51 9.28 8.36
CA ILE A 107 1.72 8.47 8.18
C ILE A 107 2.93 9.25 8.69
N ASP A 108 3.69 8.68 9.62
CA ASP A 108 4.97 9.24 10.05
C ASP A 108 6.08 8.84 9.08
N SER A 109 6.23 7.53 8.87
CA SER A 109 7.31 6.97 8.07
C SER A 109 6.92 5.63 7.46
N ILE A 110 7.62 5.25 6.39
CA ILE A 110 7.45 3.96 5.71
C ILE A 110 8.81 3.31 5.55
N VAL A 111 8.91 2.06 6.01
CA VAL A 111 10.11 1.22 5.86
C VAL A 111 9.82 0.09 4.87
N VAL A 112 10.71 -0.07 3.89
CA VAL A 112 10.71 -1.21 2.98
C VAL A 112 11.29 -2.42 3.70
N ASN A 113 10.42 -3.34 4.12
CA ASN A 113 10.81 -4.60 4.75
C ASN A 113 11.26 -5.63 3.71
N ARG A 114 10.55 -5.70 2.58
CA ARG A 114 10.91 -6.56 1.44
C ARG A 114 10.60 -5.84 0.13
N ARG A 115 11.57 -5.87 -0.79
CA ARG A 115 11.47 -5.21 -2.10
C ARG A 115 10.70 -6.05 -3.12
N ASN A 116 10.87 -7.37 -3.09
CA ASN A 116 10.31 -8.27 -4.11
C ASN A 116 8.87 -8.62 -3.80
N VAL A 117 7.96 -8.22 -4.69
CA VAL A 117 6.54 -8.53 -4.66
C VAL A 117 6.24 -9.64 -5.66
N THR A 118 5.95 -10.83 -5.13
CA THR A 118 5.75 -12.07 -5.91
C THR A 118 4.38 -12.68 -5.58
N TYR A 119 4.19 -13.98 -5.83
CA TYR A 119 2.99 -14.72 -5.42
C TYR A 119 2.83 -14.81 -3.89
N ASP A 120 3.94 -14.71 -3.14
CA ASP A 120 3.92 -14.89 -1.69
C ASP A 120 3.39 -13.66 -0.96
N ALA A 121 2.06 -13.58 -0.85
CA ALA A 121 1.35 -12.56 -0.09
C ALA A 121 1.31 -12.82 1.43
N SER A 122 2.03 -13.84 1.93
CA SER A 122 2.24 -14.03 3.38
C SER A 122 3.29 -13.09 3.95
N LYS A 123 4.13 -12.50 3.08
CA LYS A 123 5.22 -11.63 3.49
C LYS A 123 4.78 -10.18 3.54
N GLU A 124 5.10 -9.52 4.64
CA GLU A 124 4.99 -8.07 4.74
C GLU A 124 6.08 -7.40 3.91
N HIS A 125 5.66 -6.48 3.05
CA HIS A 125 6.55 -5.75 2.15
C HIS A 125 6.88 -4.38 2.74
N LEU A 126 5.87 -3.67 3.24
CA LEU A 126 5.99 -2.32 3.75
C LEU A 126 5.49 -2.22 5.18
N LYS A 127 6.27 -1.56 6.04
CA LYS A 127 5.87 -1.15 7.38
C LYS A 127 5.51 0.31 7.34
N VAL A 128 4.26 0.62 7.67
CA VAL A 128 3.71 1.98 7.72
C VAL A 128 3.58 2.38 9.18
N TYR A 129 4.38 3.34 9.61
CA TYR A 129 4.36 3.88 10.96
C TYR A 129 3.41 5.08 10.97
N LEU A 130 2.49 5.09 11.93
CA LEU A 130 1.48 6.14 12.08
C LEU A 130 1.82 7.00 13.30
N HIS A 131 1.57 8.30 13.18
CA HIS A 131 1.62 9.18 14.34
C HIS A 131 0.64 8.67 15.41
N SER A 132 1.09 8.65 16.67
CA SER A 132 0.21 8.40 17.81
C SER A 132 -0.88 9.48 17.80
N GLY A 133 -2.13 9.05 17.62
CA GLY A 133 -3.22 9.95 17.27
C GLY A 133 -3.44 11.06 18.28
N ASN A 134 -3.97 12.18 17.79
CA ASN A 134 -5.11 12.77 18.46
C ASN A 134 -6.35 11.95 18.10
#